data_AF-G7QD26-F1
#
_entry.id   AF-G7QD26-F1
#
_cell.length_a   1.000
_cell.length_b   1.000
_cell.length_c   1.000
_cell.angle_alpha   90.00
_cell.angle_beta   90.00
_cell.angle_gamma   90.00
#
_symmetry.space_group_name_H-M   'P 1'
#
loop_
_entity.id
_entity.type
_entity.pdbx_description
1 polymer ?
#
loop_
_entity_poly.entity_id
_entity_poly.type
_entity_poly.pdbx_seq_one_letter_code
_entity_poly.pdbx_strand_id
1 'polypeptide(L)'
;MSATIPQPPDMPDPPQRGQGATPFWTKCDAWVQAMYALGAYLKTFVTFVADVITEVTGLRDNAAASAATAQIQAQAAAASVLAGTSQADRATAQADRSRDYADAAKSLAGTAITGTSTSNLTLGTGAKALTVETGKAFVVGARVELCATSDPVGHRMSGPVLSYSATTGALTVAVDTVTGSGTYASWSARIVPEVPAARPTYQHFLANS
;
A
#
# COMPACT_ATOMS: atom_id res chain seq x y z
N MET A 1 -18.81 -30.09 -32.80
CA MET A 1 -19.62 -31.28 -32.46
C MET A 1 -19.03 -32.46 -33.21
N SER A 2 -19.00 -33.68 -32.68
CA SER A 2 -18.53 -34.84 -33.48
C SER A 2 -19.60 -35.26 -34.49
N ALA A 3 -19.76 -34.46 -35.55
CA ALA A 3 -20.63 -34.81 -36.67
C ALA A 3 -20.00 -35.99 -37.41
N THR A 4 -20.66 -37.15 -37.34
CA THR A 4 -20.23 -38.35 -38.06
C THR A 4 -20.37 -38.12 -39.56
N ILE A 5 -19.30 -38.40 -40.30
CA ILE A 5 -19.29 -38.28 -41.77
C ILE A 5 -20.42 -39.15 -42.34
N PRO A 6 -21.35 -38.58 -43.14
CA PRO A 6 -22.38 -39.35 -43.82
C PRO A 6 -21.75 -40.48 -44.65
N GLN A 7 -22.36 -41.66 -44.67
CA GLN A 7 -21.88 -42.80 -45.47
C GLN A 7 -22.61 -42.86 -46.82
N PRO A 8 -21.91 -43.16 -47.93
CA PRO A 8 -22.54 -43.32 -49.24
C PRO A 8 -23.43 -44.57 -49.28
N PRO A 9 -24.49 -44.60 -50.11
CA PRO A 9 -25.29 -45.79 -50.30
C PRO A 9 -24.55 -46.86 -51.13
N ASP A 10 -24.85 -48.13 -50.87
CA ASP A 10 -24.37 -49.24 -51.70
C ASP A 10 -25.00 -49.21 -53.10
N MET A 11 -24.18 -49.45 -54.13
CA MET A 11 -24.63 -49.48 -55.52
C MET A 11 -24.92 -50.92 -55.96
N PRO A 12 -26.15 -51.24 -56.42
CA PRO A 12 -26.47 -52.57 -56.92
C PRO A 12 -25.79 -52.83 -58.27
N ASP A 13 -25.64 -54.12 -58.61
CA ASP A 13 -25.07 -54.55 -59.88
C ASP A 13 -25.78 -53.89 -61.07
N PRO A 14 -25.03 -53.33 -62.03
CA PRO A 14 -25.63 -52.67 -63.18
C PRO A 14 -26.38 -53.68 -64.06
N PRO A 15 -27.50 -53.27 -64.69
CA PRO A 15 -28.19 -54.10 -65.67
C PRO A 15 -27.27 -54.40 -66.86
N GLN A 16 -27.16 -55.68 -67.26
CA GLN A 16 -26.30 -56.10 -68.38
C GLN A 16 -27.12 -56.55 -69.59
N ARG A 17 -26.58 -56.34 -70.79
CA ARG A 17 -27.19 -56.83 -72.04
C ARG A 17 -27.12 -58.36 -72.07
N GLY A 18 -28.21 -59.02 -72.44
CA GLY A 18 -28.29 -60.48 -72.59
C GLY A 18 -28.85 -61.27 -71.39
N GLN A 19 -29.23 -60.62 -70.28
CA GLN A 19 -29.74 -61.29 -69.07
C GLN A 19 -31.25 -61.64 -69.08
N GLY A 20 -31.93 -61.53 -70.23
CA GLY A 20 -33.39 -61.66 -70.33
C GLY A 20 -34.14 -60.39 -69.87
N ALA A 21 -35.39 -60.23 -70.31
CA ALA A 21 -36.14 -58.98 -70.09
C ALA A 21 -36.46 -58.71 -68.61
N THR A 22 -36.97 -59.70 -67.88
CA THR A 22 -37.38 -59.51 -66.47
C THR A 22 -36.21 -59.16 -65.54
N PRO A 23 -35.07 -59.87 -65.56
CA PRO A 23 -33.92 -59.52 -64.72
C PRO A 23 -33.29 -58.16 -65.08
N PHE A 24 -33.36 -57.78 -66.37
CA PHE A 24 -32.90 -56.47 -66.82
C PHE A 24 -33.74 -55.34 -66.22
N TRP A 25 -35.07 -55.40 -66.33
CA TRP A 25 -35.96 -54.36 -65.80
C TRP A 25 -35.85 -54.21 -64.27
N THR A 26 -35.79 -55.33 -63.53
CA THR A 26 -35.59 -55.29 -62.07
C THR A 26 -34.28 -54.62 -61.66
N LYS A 27 -33.18 -54.88 -62.38
CA LYS A 27 -31.88 -54.23 -62.12
C LYS A 27 -31.87 -52.75 -62.52
N CYS A 28 -32.56 -52.37 -63.60
CA CYS A 28 -32.75 -50.98 -63.98
C CYS A 28 -33.45 -50.19 -62.86
N ASP A 29 -34.53 -50.71 -62.30
CA ASP A 29 -35.27 -50.05 -61.22
C ASP A 29 -34.43 -49.92 -59.95
N ALA A 30 -33.72 -50.99 -59.55
CA ALA A 30 -32.83 -50.96 -58.39
C ALA A 30 -31.68 -49.95 -58.55
N TRP A 31 -31.10 -49.88 -59.75
CA TRP A 31 -30.03 -48.94 -60.07
C TRP A 31 -30.52 -47.48 -60.06
N VAL A 32 -31.70 -47.22 -60.60
CA VAL A 32 -32.34 -45.88 -60.55
C VAL A 32 -32.62 -45.46 -59.11
N GLN A 33 -33.14 -46.36 -58.27
CA GLN A 33 -33.35 -46.10 -56.84
C GLN A 33 -32.02 -45.79 -56.12
N ALA A 34 -30.95 -46.52 -56.41
CA ALA A 34 -29.64 -46.25 -55.83
C ALA A 34 -29.06 -44.89 -56.28
N MET A 35 -29.32 -44.46 -57.51
CA MET A 35 -28.94 -43.13 -58.01
C MET A 35 -29.68 -42.00 -57.28
N TYR A 36 -30.96 -42.18 -56.95
CA TYR A 36 -31.70 -41.22 -56.11
C TYR A 36 -31.13 -41.15 -54.69
N ALA A 37 -30.80 -42.31 -54.10
CA ALA A 37 -30.16 -42.37 -52.79
C ALA A 37 -28.78 -41.68 -52.79
N LEU A 38 -28.00 -41.85 -53.85
CA LEU A 38 -26.71 -41.16 -54.03
C LEU A 38 -26.89 -39.64 -54.10
N GLY A 39 -27.91 -39.15 -54.83
CA GLY A 39 -28.24 -37.73 -54.87
C GLY A 39 -28.61 -37.14 -53.50
N ALA A 40 -29.35 -37.90 -52.68
CA ALA A 40 -29.67 -37.52 -51.31
C ALA A 40 -28.42 -37.48 -50.41
N TYR A 41 -27.54 -38.48 -50.53
CA TYR A 41 -26.25 -38.52 -49.85
C TYR A 41 -25.38 -37.29 -50.16
N LEU A 42 -25.22 -36.96 -51.45
CA LEU A 42 -24.41 -35.82 -51.87
C LEU A 42 -24.93 -34.50 -51.27
N LYS A 43 -26.25 -34.32 -51.18
CA LYS A 43 -26.85 -33.15 -50.54
C LYS A 43 -26.51 -33.07 -49.06
N THR A 44 -26.63 -34.18 -48.33
CA THR A 44 -26.25 -34.27 -46.91
C THR A 44 -24.75 -34.02 -46.71
N PHE A 45 -23.91 -34.56 -47.59
CA PHE A 45 -22.47 -34.35 -47.55
C PHE A 45 -22.09 -32.87 -47.76
N VAL A 46 -22.73 -32.17 -48.69
CA VAL A 46 -22.53 -30.73 -48.89
C VAL A 46 -22.88 -29.94 -47.63
N THR A 47 -24.01 -30.25 -46.98
CA THR A 47 -24.38 -29.63 -45.69
C THR A 47 -23.35 -29.92 -44.61
N PHE A 48 -22.90 -31.18 -44.48
CA PHE A 48 -21.86 -31.57 -43.54
C PHE A 48 -20.57 -30.76 -43.74
N VAL A 49 -20.12 -30.58 -44.98
CA VAL A 49 -18.93 -29.78 -45.28
C VAL A 49 -19.14 -28.31 -44.89
N ALA A 50 -20.32 -27.74 -45.16
CA ALA A 50 -20.65 -26.38 -44.77
C ALA A 50 -20.65 -26.17 -43.23
N ASP A 51 -21.17 -27.15 -42.49
CA ASP A 51 -21.16 -27.15 -41.03
C ASP A 51 -19.73 -27.21 -40.48
N VAL A 52 -18.88 -28.08 -41.05
CA VAL A 52 -17.45 -28.18 -40.68
C VAL A 52 -16.71 -26.86 -40.93
N ILE A 53 -16.93 -26.21 -42.07
CA ILE A 53 -16.32 -24.90 -42.37
C ILE A 53 -16.75 -23.85 -41.33
N THR A 54 -18.02 -23.87 -40.94
CA THR A 54 -18.58 -22.97 -39.93
C THR A 54 -17.93 -23.22 -38.56
N GLU A 55 -17.81 -24.48 -38.15
CA GLU A 55 -17.15 -24.86 -36.89
C GLU A 55 -15.68 -24.43 -36.87
N VAL A 56 -14.92 -24.74 -37.91
CA VAL A 56 -13.50 -24.36 -38.02
C VAL A 56 -13.32 -22.84 -37.99
N THR A 57 -14.21 -22.10 -38.65
CA THR A 57 -14.21 -20.63 -38.61
C THR A 57 -14.47 -20.12 -37.19
N GLY A 58 -15.48 -20.67 -36.51
CA GLY A 58 -15.77 -20.32 -35.12
C GLY A 58 -14.62 -20.64 -34.15
N LEU A 59 -13.93 -21.78 -34.34
CA LEU A 59 -12.76 -22.14 -33.54
C LEU A 59 -11.60 -21.15 -33.74
N ARG A 60 -11.35 -20.71 -34.99
CA ARG A 60 -10.35 -19.68 -35.29
C ARG A 60 -10.69 -18.36 -34.62
N ASP A 61 -11.94 -17.93 -34.71
CA ASP A 61 -12.38 -16.66 -34.14
C ASP A 61 -12.32 -16.70 -32.60
N ASN A 62 -12.72 -17.83 -31.99
CA ASN A 62 -12.54 -18.07 -30.55
C ASN A 62 -11.08 -18.06 -30.12
N ALA A 63 -10.17 -18.65 -30.91
CA ALA A 63 -8.74 -18.63 -30.64
C ALA A 63 -8.17 -17.20 -30.71
N ALA A 64 -8.59 -16.40 -31.71
CA ALA A 64 -8.20 -15.00 -31.83
C ALA A 64 -8.72 -14.16 -30.64
N ALA A 65 -9.98 -14.35 -30.24
CA ALA A 65 -10.57 -13.69 -29.08
C ALA A 65 -9.86 -14.08 -27.76
N SER A 66 -9.50 -15.36 -27.62
CA SER A 66 -8.75 -15.87 -26.47
C SER A 66 -7.34 -15.26 -26.41
N ALA A 67 -6.66 -15.13 -27.55
CA ALA A 67 -5.35 -14.48 -27.64
C ALA A 67 -5.42 -12.99 -27.25
N ALA A 68 -6.42 -12.26 -27.74
CA ALA A 68 -6.65 -10.86 -27.36
C ALA A 68 -6.91 -10.70 -25.86
N THR A 69 -7.72 -11.59 -25.28
CA THR A 69 -7.99 -11.61 -23.83
C THR A 69 -6.71 -11.85 -23.03
N ALA A 70 -5.87 -12.79 -23.45
CA ALA A 70 -4.58 -13.06 -22.79
C ALA A 70 -3.64 -11.84 -22.85
N GLN A 71 -3.62 -11.12 -23.97
CA GLN A 71 -2.83 -9.88 -24.10
C GLN A 71 -3.32 -8.78 -23.14
N ILE A 72 -4.63 -8.59 -23.00
CA ILE A 72 -5.21 -7.61 -22.05
C ILE A 72 -4.85 -7.99 -20.61
N GLN A 73 -4.95 -9.27 -20.27
CA GLN A 73 -4.58 -9.76 -18.93
C GLN A 73 -3.09 -9.55 -18.64
N ALA A 74 -2.21 -9.78 -19.61
CA ALA A 74 -0.77 -9.51 -19.46
C ALA A 74 -0.49 -8.01 -19.23
N GLN A 75 -1.18 -7.12 -19.93
CA GLN A 75 -1.05 -5.67 -19.73
C GLN A 75 -1.57 -5.24 -18.35
N ALA A 76 -2.69 -5.82 -17.89
CA ALA A 76 -3.22 -5.55 -16.56
C ALA A 76 -2.26 -6.03 -15.44
N ALA A 77 -1.62 -7.18 -15.63
CA ALA A 77 -0.59 -7.68 -14.72
C ALA A 77 0.67 -6.79 -14.72
N ALA A 78 1.11 -6.29 -15.88
CA ALA A 78 2.22 -5.34 -15.94
C ALA A 78 1.89 -4.02 -15.22
N ALA A 79 0.66 -3.53 -15.37
CA ALA A 79 0.19 -2.32 -14.69
C ALA A 79 0.13 -2.51 -13.15
N SER A 80 -0.30 -3.68 -12.66
CA SER A 80 -0.34 -3.96 -11.23
C SER A 80 1.05 -4.03 -10.60
N VAL A 81 2.04 -4.58 -11.33
CA VAL A 81 3.46 -4.58 -10.90
C VAL A 81 3.98 -3.14 -10.76
N LEU A 82 3.77 -2.29 -11.77
CA LEU A 82 4.23 -0.90 -11.72
C LEU A 82 3.57 -0.10 -10.58
N ALA A 83 2.28 -0.33 -10.34
CA ALA A 83 1.56 0.27 -9.22
C ALA A 83 2.14 -0.20 -7.87
N GLY A 84 2.48 -1.49 -7.75
CA GLY A 84 3.14 -2.06 -6.58
C GLY A 84 4.51 -1.42 -6.30
N THR A 85 5.36 -1.28 -7.33
CA THR A 85 6.65 -0.59 -7.22
C THR A 85 6.48 0.86 -6.79
N SER A 86 5.54 1.59 -7.40
CA SER A 86 5.26 2.98 -7.04
C SER A 86 4.80 3.14 -5.59
N GLN A 87 4.00 2.18 -5.09
CA GLN A 87 3.57 2.18 -3.70
C GLN A 87 4.73 1.92 -2.74
N ALA A 88 5.67 1.05 -3.10
CA ALA A 88 6.89 0.79 -2.32
C ALA A 88 7.79 2.04 -2.24
N ASP A 89 7.97 2.76 -3.35
CA ASP A 89 8.75 4.01 -3.39
C ASP A 89 8.13 5.07 -2.47
N ARG A 90 6.80 5.20 -2.49
CA ARG A 90 6.06 6.13 -1.62
C ARG A 90 6.21 5.77 -0.14
N ALA A 91 6.20 4.47 0.18
CA ALA A 91 6.40 4.00 1.55
C ALA A 91 7.81 4.33 2.06
N THR A 92 8.84 4.11 1.23
CA THR A 92 10.23 4.47 1.55
C THR A 92 10.38 5.97 1.76
N ALA A 93 9.87 6.80 0.84
CA ALA A 93 9.93 8.26 0.97
C ALA A 93 9.21 8.77 2.24
N GLN A 94 8.09 8.13 2.63
CA GLN A 94 7.39 8.45 3.87
C GLN A 94 8.20 8.07 5.12
N ALA A 95 8.91 6.94 5.08
CA ALA A 95 9.80 6.52 6.16
C ALA A 95 10.98 7.49 6.33
N ASP A 96 11.58 7.94 5.23
CA ASP A 96 12.70 8.90 5.26
C ASP A 96 12.25 10.24 5.83
N ARG A 97 11.11 10.78 5.38
CA ARG A 97 10.51 11.99 5.97
C ARG A 97 10.28 11.83 7.48
N SER A 98 9.83 10.66 7.92
CA SER A 98 9.59 10.39 9.35
C SER A 98 10.89 10.40 10.16
N ARG A 99 11.99 9.88 9.59
CA ARG A 99 13.32 9.96 10.19
C ARG A 99 13.83 11.39 10.26
N ASP A 100 13.69 12.16 9.18
CA ASP A 100 14.09 13.56 9.13
C ASP A 100 13.37 14.40 10.19
N TYR A 101 12.05 14.20 10.35
CA TYR A 101 11.29 14.87 11.41
C TYR A 101 11.74 14.45 12.81
N ALA A 102 12.03 13.17 13.02
CA ALA A 102 12.52 12.69 14.30
C ALA A 102 13.91 13.26 14.63
N ASP A 103 14.80 13.34 13.65
CA ASP A 103 16.15 13.86 13.83
C ASP A 103 16.17 15.38 13.98
N ALA A 104 15.32 16.10 13.25
CA ALA A 104 15.07 17.52 13.48
C ALA A 104 14.55 17.80 14.90
N ALA A 105 13.60 16.98 15.38
CA ALA A 105 13.07 17.08 16.74
C ALA A 105 14.13 16.78 17.81
N LYS A 106 14.96 15.74 17.63
CA LYS A 106 16.08 15.44 18.54
C LYS A 106 17.13 16.55 18.54
N SER A 107 17.45 17.10 17.37
CA SER A 107 18.41 18.20 17.24
C SER A 107 17.92 19.44 17.99
N LEU A 108 16.65 19.82 17.81
CA LEU A 108 16.03 20.91 18.56
C LEU A 108 16.03 20.65 20.07
N ALA A 109 15.69 19.42 20.47
CA ALA A 109 15.68 19.01 21.87
C ALA A 109 17.08 19.07 22.51
N GLY A 110 18.13 18.71 21.77
CA GLY A 110 19.50 18.71 22.26
C GLY A 110 20.17 20.09 22.27
N THR A 111 19.69 21.06 21.49
CA THR A 111 20.40 22.33 21.28
C THR A 111 19.68 23.56 21.80
N ALA A 112 18.36 23.66 21.62
CA ALA A 112 17.63 24.90 21.88
C ALA A 112 16.95 24.92 23.25
N ILE A 113 16.44 23.77 23.72
CA ILE A 113 15.64 23.70 24.97
C ILE A 113 16.47 23.31 26.21
N THR A 114 17.77 23.10 26.02
CA THR A 114 18.74 22.79 27.08
C THR A 114 19.89 23.79 27.04
N GLY A 115 20.37 24.21 28.20
CA GLY A 115 21.54 25.07 28.34
C GLY A 115 22.41 24.66 29.52
N THR A 116 23.67 25.05 29.49
CA THR A 116 24.62 24.84 30.59
C THR A 116 25.06 26.17 31.18
N SER A 117 25.31 26.20 32.48
CA SER A 117 25.76 27.40 33.18
C SER A 117 26.84 27.07 34.18
N THR A 118 27.84 27.95 34.26
CA THR A 118 28.92 27.92 35.27
C THR A 118 28.67 28.92 36.41
N SER A 119 27.45 29.47 36.52
CA SER A 119 27.10 30.42 37.58
C SER A 119 27.10 29.73 38.94
N ASN A 120 27.68 30.37 39.95
CA ASN A 120 27.66 29.86 41.32
C ASN A 120 26.32 30.24 41.98
N LEU A 121 25.47 29.24 42.21
CA LEU A 121 24.13 29.44 42.77
C LEU A 121 23.93 28.59 44.01
N THR A 122 23.30 29.18 45.02
CA THR A 122 22.77 28.45 46.18
C THR A 122 21.35 27.99 45.87
N LEU A 123 21.06 26.72 46.14
CA LEU A 123 19.72 26.16 46.07
C LEU A 123 18.79 26.93 47.02
N GLY A 124 17.69 27.46 46.48
CA GLY A 124 16.73 28.22 47.26
C GLY A 124 15.65 28.84 46.39
N THR A 125 14.52 29.20 47.01
CA THR A 125 13.41 29.86 46.32
C THR A 125 13.74 31.32 45.97
N GLY A 126 12.87 31.95 45.17
CA GLY A 126 13.01 33.33 44.71
C GLY A 126 13.78 33.45 43.40
N ALA A 127 14.02 34.68 42.96
CA ALA A 127 14.73 34.94 41.71
C ALA A 127 16.17 34.39 41.76
N LYS A 128 16.56 33.65 40.72
CA LYS A 128 17.92 33.16 40.49
C LYS A 128 18.36 33.60 39.09
N ALA A 129 19.47 34.31 39.02
CA ALA A 129 20.05 34.78 37.78
C ALA A 129 21.27 33.94 37.42
N LEU A 130 21.35 33.47 36.17
CA LEU A 130 22.44 32.67 35.64
C LEU A 130 22.70 33.04 34.19
N THR A 131 23.90 32.74 33.71
CA THR A 131 24.22 32.85 32.27
C THR A 131 24.29 31.46 31.67
N VAL A 132 23.46 31.21 30.66
CA VAL A 132 23.50 30.01 29.81
C VAL A 132 24.05 30.39 28.43
N GLU A 133 24.22 29.43 27.52
CA GLU A 133 24.63 29.77 26.16
C GLU A 133 23.58 30.65 25.45
N THR A 134 24.02 31.37 24.42
CA THR A 134 23.15 32.20 23.57
C THR A 134 22.28 31.34 22.65
N GLY A 135 21.19 31.91 22.12
CA GLY A 135 20.34 31.25 21.12
C GLY A 135 19.49 30.09 21.63
N LYS A 136 19.21 30.02 22.93
CA LYS A 136 18.31 29.03 23.53
C LYS A 136 16.84 29.48 23.41
N ALA A 137 15.93 28.54 23.54
CA ALA A 137 14.49 28.72 23.41
C ALA A 137 13.80 29.03 24.76
N PHE A 138 14.53 29.54 25.76
CA PHE A 138 13.93 29.97 27.02
C PHE A 138 13.06 31.21 26.77
N VAL A 139 11.78 31.11 27.11
CA VAL A 139 10.81 32.20 26.97
C VAL A 139 10.17 32.52 28.31
N VAL A 140 9.84 33.79 28.52
CA VAL A 140 9.18 34.24 29.76
C VAL A 140 7.90 33.44 30.00
N GLY A 141 7.69 32.97 31.23
CA GLY A 141 6.56 32.15 31.63
C GLY A 141 6.75 30.64 31.40
N ALA A 142 7.64 30.20 30.51
CA ALA A 142 7.95 28.78 30.39
C ALA A 142 8.61 28.26 31.66
N ARG A 143 8.27 27.03 32.06
CA ARG A 143 8.87 26.40 33.23
C ARG A 143 10.21 25.76 32.88
N VAL A 144 11.22 26.04 33.69
CA VAL A 144 12.56 25.50 33.54
C VAL A 144 12.95 24.74 34.80
N GLU A 145 13.75 23.70 34.60
CA GLU A 145 14.42 22.97 35.67
C GLU A 145 15.92 23.19 35.55
N LEU A 146 16.52 23.69 36.64
CA LEU A 146 17.95 23.89 36.82
C LEU A 146 18.48 22.75 37.69
N CYS A 147 19.31 21.88 37.13
CA CYS A 147 19.90 20.75 37.85
C CYS A 147 21.40 20.97 38.05
N ALA A 148 21.91 20.76 39.25
CA ALA A 148 23.35 20.77 39.48
C ALA A 148 23.99 19.61 38.69
N THR A 149 25.05 19.86 37.92
CA THR A 149 25.65 18.81 37.06
C THR A 149 26.32 17.69 37.86
N SER A 150 26.73 17.97 39.10
CA SER A 150 27.33 17.00 40.01
C SER A 150 26.35 15.95 40.54
N ASP A 151 25.07 16.32 40.69
CA ASP A 151 23.97 15.41 41.07
C ASP A 151 22.63 15.97 40.58
N PRO A 152 22.26 15.70 39.31
CA PRO A 152 21.08 16.29 38.70
C PRO A 152 19.73 15.86 39.29
N VAL A 153 19.70 14.76 40.04
CA VAL A 153 18.46 14.20 40.61
C VAL A 153 18.24 14.72 42.03
N GLY A 154 19.29 14.74 42.85
CA GLY A 154 19.22 15.19 44.25
C GLY A 154 19.24 16.70 44.43
N HIS A 155 19.78 17.45 43.45
CA HIS A 155 20.05 18.88 43.59
C HIS A 155 19.50 19.68 42.40
N ARG A 156 18.31 20.25 42.57
CA ARG A 156 17.59 20.95 41.49
C ARG A 156 16.71 22.09 41.99
N MET A 157 16.48 23.05 41.10
CA MET A 157 15.52 24.15 41.25
C MET A 157 14.58 24.16 40.06
N SER A 158 13.33 24.51 40.26
CA SER A 158 12.39 24.71 39.15
C SER A 158 11.47 25.89 39.38
N GLY A 159 11.10 26.54 38.28
CA GLY A 159 10.11 27.60 38.25
C GLY A 159 10.03 28.29 36.90
N PRO A 160 9.13 29.27 36.74
CA PRO A 160 8.96 30.01 35.51
C PRO A 160 10.15 30.94 35.21
N VAL A 161 10.47 31.09 33.94
CA VAL A 161 11.44 32.08 33.44
C VAL A 161 10.86 33.48 33.59
N LEU A 162 11.60 34.37 34.24
CA LEU A 162 11.29 35.81 34.33
C LEU A 162 11.86 36.60 33.15
N SER A 163 13.06 36.24 32.70
CA SER A 163 13.72 36.89 31.56
C SER A 163 14.77 35.99 30.94
N TYR A 164 14.94 36.08 29.62
CA TYR A 164 16.07 35.48 28.90
C TYR A 164 16.51 36.41 27.76
N SER A 165 17.82 36.63 27.63
CA SER A 165 18.41 37.34 26.50
C SER A 165 19.10 36.34 25.58
N ALA A 166 18.54 36.13 24.39
CA ALA A 166 19.13 35.24 23.39
C ALA A 166 20.52 35.71 22.91
N THR A 167 20.83 37.01 23.04
CA THR A 167 22.12 37.61 22.63
C THR A 167 23.21 37.50 23.69
N THR A 168 22.85 37.55 24.98
CA THR A 168 23.83 37.54 26.08
C THR A 168 23.81 36.28 26.92
N GLY A 169 22.80 35.43 26.76
CA GLY A 169 22.63 34.20 27.55
C GLY A 169 22.13 34.45 28.98
N ALA A 170 21.89 35.70 29.38
CA ALA A 170 21.40 36.04 30.72
C ALA A 170 19.98 35.51 30.90
N LEU A 171 19.79 34.65 31.90
CA LEU A 171 18.54 33.97 32.25
C LEU A 171 18.20 34.29 33.71
N THR A 172 16.94 34.64 33.99
CA THR A 172 16.42 34.75 35.36
C THR A 172 15.23 33.82 35.51
N VAL A 173 15.24 33.00 36.56
CA VAL A 173 14.15 32.07 36.90
C VAL A 173 13.59 32.43 38.26
N ALA A 174 12.27 32.51 38.38
CA ALA A 174 11.60 32.61 39.68
C ALA A 174 11.45 31.20 40.28
N VAL A 175 12.41 30.79 41.11
CA VAL A 175 12.40 29.43 41.67
C VAL A 175 11.32 29.31 42.74
N ASP A 176 10.39 28.38 42.53
CA ASP A 176 9.32 28.03 43.46
C ASP A 176 9.50 26.64 44.08
N THR A 177 10.22 25.74 43.38
CA THR A 177 10.46 24.36 43.82
C THR A 177 11.96 24.10 43.96
N VAL A 178 12.37 23.47 45.05
CA VAL A 178 13.77 23.11 45.32
C VAL A 178 13.85 21.65 45.79
N THR A 179 14.85 20.91 45.32
CA THR A 179 15.24 19.60 45.85
C THR A 179 16.72 19.66 46.24
N GLY A 180 17.05 19.22 47.45
CA GLY A 180 18.40 19.29 48.00
C GLY A 180 18.72 20.64 48.64
N SER A 181 20.00 20.84 48.96
CA SER A 181 20.54 22.07 49.55
C SER A 181 22.00 22.27 49.13
N GLY A 182 22.58 23.44 49.41
CA GLY A 182 23.98 23.73 49.10
C GLY A 182 24.16 24.69 47.93
N THR A 183 25.43 24.88 47.55
CA THR A 183 25.85 25.82 46.50
C THR A 183 26.66 25.09 45.45
N TYR A 184 26.30 25.29 44.17
CA TYR A 184 26.93 24.62 43.03
C TYR A 184 27.33 25.63 41.97
N ALA A 185 28.45 25.36 41.32
CA ALA A 185 29.03 26.21 40.27
C ALA A 185 28.77 25.68 38.85
N SER A 186 27.95 24.64 38.70
CA SER A 186 27.67 24.03 37.40
C SER A 186 26.24 23.52 37.35
N TRP A 187 25.50 23.98 36.34
CA TRP A 187 24.07 23.75 36.18
C TRP A 187 23.72 23.36 34.75
N SER A 188 22.75 22.47 34.60
CA SER A 188 22.01 22.26 33.37
C SER A 188 20.60 22.84 33.51
N ALA A 189 20.24 23.73 32.60
CA ALA A 189 18.90 24.30 32.47
C ALA A 189 18.16 23.55 31.37
N ARG A 190 16.93 23.10 31.63
CA ARG A 190 16.07 22.49 30.61
C ARG A 190 14.64 23.00 30.73
N ILE A 191 13.99 23.21 29.58
CA ILE A 191 12.55 23.47 29.56
C ILE A 191 11.83 22.17 29.97
N VAL A 192 10.86 22.29 30.88
CA VAL A 192 10.02 21.17 31.31
C VAL A 192 8.56 21.50 31.02
N PRO A 193 7.73 20.49 30.67
CA PRO A 193 6.31 20.73 30.51
C PRO A 193 5.72 21.24 31.82
N GLU A 194 4.80 22.21 31.71
CA GLU A 194 4.00 22.60 32.85
C GLU A 194 3.14 21.41 33.27
N VAL A 195 3.30 20.94 34.51
CA VAL A 195 2.46 19.87 35.05
C VAL A 195 1.08 20.47 35.27
N PRO A 196 0.04 20.07 34.49
CA PRO A 196 -1.30 20.53 34.77
C PRO A 196 -1.72 19.97 36.13
N ALA A 197 -2.41 20.76 36.97
CA ALA A 197 -3.18 20.21 38.06
C ALA A 197 -4.05 19.06 37.52
N ALA A 198 -4.09 17.92 38.23
CA ALA A 198 -4.61 16.64 37.76
C ALA A 198 -5.84 16.75 36.84
N ARG A 199 -5.79 16.06 35.69
CA ARG A 199 -6.88 16.04 34.70
C ARG A 199 -8.17 15.45 35.29
N PRO A 200 -9.35 16.07 35.11
CA PRO A 200 -10.61 15.40 35.42
C PRO A 200 -10.80 14.17 34.50
N THR A 201 -11.11 13.04 35.12
CA THR A 201 -11.33 11.73 34.48
C THR A 201 -12.54 11.79 33.54
N TYR A 202 -12.33 11.64 32.23
CA TYR A 202 -13.43 11.59 31.25
C TYR A 202 -13.96 10.15 31.15
N GLN A 203 -15.16 9.89 31.68
CA GLN A 203 -15.90 8.65 31.40
C GLN A 203 -16.65 8.81 30.08
N HIS A 204 -16.17 8.17 29.00
CA HIS A 204 -16.93 8.07 27.76
C HIS A 204 -16.80 6.67 27.15
N PHE A 205 -17.33 5.64 27.82
CA PHE A 205 -17.60 4.38 27.12
C PHE A 205 -18.78 3.62 27.73
N LEU A 206 -19.95 4.26 27.76
CA LEU A 206 -21.23 3.58 27.92
C LEU A 206 -22.32 4.34 27.15
N ALA A 207 -22.36 4.16 25.84
CA ALA A 207 -23.56 4.20 25.00
C ALA A 207 -23.15 4.05 23.53
N ASN A 208 -23.17 2.84 22.99
CA ASN A 208 -24.25 2.47 22.08
C ASN A 208 -24.19 0.97 21.80
N SER A 209 -25.30 0.33 22.19
CA SER A 209 -25.82 -0.96 21.73
C SER A 209 -25.86 -1.10 20.22
#